data_AF-A0AAD9UIU4-F1
#
_entry.id   AF-A0AAD9UIU4-F1
#
_cell.length_a   1.000
_cell.length_b   1.000
_cell.length_c   1.000
_cell.angle_alpha   90.00
_cell.angle_beta   90.00
_cell.angle_gamma   90.00
#
_symmetry.space_group_name_H-M   'P 1'
#
loop_
_entity.id
_entity.type
_entity.pdbx_description
1 polymer ?
#
loop_
_entity_poly.entity_id
_entity_poly.type
_entity_poly.pdbx_seq_one_letter_code
_entity_poly.pdbx_strand_id
1 'polypeptide(L)'
;MTTWEDYRNGFAISSTELWLGNEHVHVMTTAGKTYTLRIELTSYDGERRIAEYEDFELDSEMNNYRLHLGGYMERSDAGYKTEPKDAQSFLYAALP
;
A
#
# COMPACT_ATOMS: atom_id res chain seq x y z
N MET A 1 8.39 -7.65 -17.93
CA MET A 1 8.45 -6.28 -17.38
C MET A 1 7.02 -5.89 -17.08
N THR A 2 6.72 -5.55 -15.83
CA THR A 2 5.41 -5.02 -15.42
C THR A 2 5.23 -3.63 -16.02
N THR A 3 4.11 -3.42 -16.68
CA THR A 3 3.73 -2.15 -17.30
C THR A 3 2.88 -1.31 -16.34
N TRP A 4 2.68 -0.03 -16.64
CA TRP A 4 1.73 0.82 -15.91
C TRP A 4 0.33 0.18 -15.86
N GLU A 5 -0.11 -0.38 -16.98
CA GLU A 5 -1.45 -0.98 -17.09
C GLU A 5 -1.60 -2.23 -16.21
N ASP A 6 -0.52 -2.98 -15.99
CA ASP A 6 -0.52 -4.08 -15.02
C ASP A 6 -0.72 -3.55 -13.60
N TYR A 7 -0.04 -2.46 -13.20
CA TYR A 7 -0.23 -1.87 -11.87
C TYR A 7 -1.60 -1.24 -11.67
N ARG A 8 -2.17 -0.68 -12.74
CA ARG A 8 -3.54 -0.17 -12.77
C ARG A 8 -4.56 -1.29 -12.49
N ASN A 9 -4.47 -2.39 -13.25
CA ASN A 9 -5.48 -3.45 -13.27
C ASN A 9 -5.22 -4.59 -12.26
N GLY A 10 -3.98 -4.75 -11.80
CA GLY A 10 -3.52 -5.85 -10.96
C GLY A 10 -2.92 -7.01 -11.76
N PHE A 11 -2.04 -7.76 -11.11
CA PHE A 11 -1.37 -8.92 -11.69
C PHE A 11 -0.92 -9.90 -10.60
N ALA A 12 -0.81 -11.17 -10.95
CA ALA A 12 -0.17 -12.18 -10.08
C ALA A 12 1.28 -12.39 -10.53
N ILE A 13 2.21 -12.41 -9.58
CA ILE A 13 3.62 -12.76 -9.80
C ILE A 13 3.79 -14.27 -9.61
N SER A 14 3.10 -14.83 -8.63
CA SER A 14 3.10 -16.26 -8.32
C SER A 14 1.73 -16.68 -7.75
N SER A 15 1.59 -17.94 -7.34
CA SER A 15 0.37 -18.40 -6.66
C SER A 15 0.19 -17.78 -5.26
N THR A 16 1.22 -17.14 -4.73
CA THR A 16 1.23 -16.56 -3.38
C THR A 16 1.48 -15.05 -3.37
N GLU A 17 1.91 -14.48 -4.50
CA GLU A 17 2.23 -13.05 -4.62
C GLU A 17 1.40 -12.44 -5.73
N LEU A 18 0.64 -11.40 -5.38
CA LEU A 18 -0.15 -10.64 -6.33
C LEU A 18 -0.20 -9.17 -5.96
N TRP A 19 -0.36 -8.34 -6.98
CA TRP A 19 -0.78 -6.95 -6.87
C TRP A 19 -2.26 -6.85 -7.24
N LEU A 20 -3.07 -6.27 -6.37
CA LEU A 20 -4.53 -6.21 -6.56
C LEU A 20 -4.95 -5.26 -7.69
N GLY A 21 -4.13 -4.24 -7.97
CA GLY A 21 -4.44 -3.18 -8.93
C GLY A 21 -4.82 -1.87 -8.23
N ASN A 22 -4.21 -0.77 -8.66
CA ASN A 22 -4.40 0.54 -8.06
C ASN A 22 -5.83 1.04 -8.21
N GLU A 23 -6.48 0.76 -9.35
CA GLU A 23 -7.86 1.16 -9.60
C GLU A 23 -8.82 0.45 -8.64
N HIS A 24 -8.60 -0.84 -8.38
CA HIS A 24 -9.39 -1.58 -7.41
C HIS A 24 -9.22 -1.03 -6.00
N VAL A 25 -7.99 -0.70 -5.60
CA VAL A 25 -7.72 -0.10 -4.29
C VAL A 25 -8.37 1.28 -4.18
N HIS A 26 -8.23 2.15 -5.19
CA HIS A 26 -8.88 3.46 -5.25
C HIS A 26 -10.39 3.36 -5.06
N VAL A 27 -11.06 2.50 -5.84
CA VAL A 27 -12.52 2.31 -5.75
C VAL A 27 -12.93 1.80 -4.36
N MET A 28 -12.17 0.89 -3.76
CA MET A 28 -12.48 0.39 -2.42
C MET A 28 -12.33 1.48 -1.36
N THR A 29 -11.24 2.25 -1.38
CA THR A 29 -10.94 3.23 -0.34
C THR A 29 -11.81 4.49 -0.44
N THR A 30 -12.35 4.82 -1.62
CA THR A 30 -13.19 6.00 -1.84
C THR A 30 -14.68 5.75 -1.71
N ALA A 31 -15.12 4.51 -1.48
CA ALA A 31 -16.54 4.11 -1.43
C ALA A 31 -17.30 4.56 -0.16
N GLY A 32 -16.83 5.59 0.55
CA GLY A 32 -17.51 6.18 1.70
C GLY A 32 -17.36 5.40 3.01
N LYS A 33 -16.41 4.46 3.10
CA LYS A 33 -16.03 3.76 4.33
C LYS A 33 -14.58 4.04 4.64
N THR A 34 -14.25 4.12 5.93
CA THR A 34 -12.86 4.23 6.40
C THR A 34 -12.23 2.84 6.44
N TYR A 35 -11.06 2.69 5.81
CA TYR A 35 -10.28 1.45 5.80
C TYR A 35 -8.94 1.66 6.49
N THR A 36 -8.58 0.77 7.41
CA THR A 36 -7.27 0.74 8.04
C THR A 36 -6.25 0.09 7.10
N LEU A 37 -5.07 0.69 6.96
CA LEU A 37 -3.93 0.07 6.27
C LEU A 37 -3.09 -0.70 7.29
N ARG A 38 -2.78 -1.95 7.00
CA ARG A 38 -1.84 -2.77 7.78
C ARG A 38 -0.76 -3.31 6.86
N ILE A 39 0.48 -3.05 7.20
CA ILE A 39 1.67 -3.53 6.49
C ILE A 39 2.42 -4.47 7.42
N GLU A 40 2.65 -5.70 6.96
CA GLU A 40 3.45 -6.69 7.67
C GLU A 40 4.76 -6.92 6.93
N LEU A 41 5.88 -6.70 7.63
CA LEU A 41 7.23 -6.89 7.12
C LEU A 41 7.87 -8.05 7.87
N THR A 42 8.46 -8.99 7.14
CA THR A 42 9.27 -10.06 7.74
C THR A 42 10.69 -9.94 7.18
N SER A 43 11.66 -9.78 8.07
CA SER A 43 13.08 -9.76 7.69
C SER A 43 13.55 -11.16 7.31
N TYR A 44 14.70 -11.25 6.63
CA TYR A 44 15.34 -12.54 6.33
C TYR A 44 15.62 -13.36 7.60
N ASP A 45 15.91 -12.68 8.71
CA ASP A 45 16.18 -13.29 10.01
C ASP A 45 14.90 -13.72 10.76
N GLY A 46 13.73 -13.55 10.15
CA GLY A 46 12.43 -13.94 10.69
C GLY A 46 11.79 -12.93 11.63
N GLU A 47 12.41 -11.75 11.83
CA GLU A 47 11.83 -10.67 12.62
C GLU A 47 10.61 -10.11 11.90
N ARG A 48 9.46 -10.11 12.58
CA ARG A 48 8.21 -9.53 12.06
C ARG A 48 7.99 -8.15 12.62
N ARG A 49 7.57 -7.24 11.76
CA ARG A 49 7.23 -5.85 12.08
C ARG A 49 5.91 -5.47 11.44
N ILE A 50 5.13 -4.68 12.14
CA ILE A 50 3.79 -4.25 11.76
C ILE A 50 3.75 -2.72 11.76
N ALA A 51 3.18 -2.16 10.69
CA ALA A 51 2.77 -0.76 10.61
C ALA A 51 1.28 -0.67 10.31
N GLU A 52 0.51 0.00 11.17
CA GLU A 52 -0.92 0.23 11.01
C GLU A 52 -1.24 1.74 10.95
N TYR A 53 -2.14 2.12 10.04
CA TYR A 53 -2.65 3.48 9.88
C TYR A 53 -4.17 3.50 9.99
N GLU A 54 -4.71 4.49 10.70
CA GLU A 54 -6.15 4.65 10.98
C GLU A 54 -7.02 4.60 9.72
N ASP A 55 -6.60 5.33 8.70
CA ASP A 55 -7.25 5.39 7.40
C ASP A 55 -6.22 5.41 6.28
N PHE A 56 -6.61 4.96 5.09
CA PHE A 56 -5.86 5.18 3.87
C PHE A 56 -6.78 5.31 2.67
N GLU A 57 -6.31 6.09 1.69
CA GLU A 57 -7.00 6.28 0.42
C GLU A 57 -5.97 6.39 -0.71
N LEU A 58 -6.27 5.77 -1.85
CA LEU A 58 -5.60 6.10 -3.10
C LEU A 58 -6.46 7.09 -3.87
N ASP A 59 -5.81 8.12 -4.38
CA ASP A 59 -6.37 9.06 -5.35
C ASP A 59 -6.72 8.37 -6.69
N SER A 60 -7.40 9.07 -7.59
CA SER A 60 -7.69 8.53 -8.93
C SER A 60 -6.45 8.41 -9.82
N GLU A 61 -6.57 7.71 -10.95
CA GLU A 61 -5.51 7.59 -11.96
C GLU A 61 -4.97 8.96 -12.43
N MET A 62 -5.86 9.95 -12.59
CA MET A 62 -5.50 11.32 -12.98
C MET A 62 -4.58 12.01 -11.96
N ASN A 63 -4.68 11.60 -10.69
CA ASN A 63 -3.86 12.06 -9.58
C ASN A 63 -2.72 11.06 -9.26
N ASN A 64 -2.39 10.18 -10.20
CA ASN A 64 -1.33 9.16 -10.11
C ASN A 64 -1.47 8.21 -8.92
N TYR A 65 -2.70 7.89 -8.50
CA TYR A 65 -2.94 7.01 -7.37
C TYR A 65 -2.18 7.43 -6.10
N ARG A 66 -2.08 8.74 -5.84
CA ARG A 66 -1.41 9.27 -4.65
C ARG A 66 -2.01 8.65 -3.39
N LEU A 67 -1.14 8.06 -2.56
CA LEU A 67 -1.53 7.52 -1.26
C LEU A 67 -1.67 8.64 -0.24
N HIS A 68 -2.82 8.63 0.44
CA HIS A 68 -3.11 9.37 1.65
C HIS A 68 -3.16 8.40 2.83
N LEU A 69 -2.54 8.79 3.94
CA LEU A 69 -2.48 7.99 5.16
C LEU A 69 -2.96 8.82 6.35
N GLY A 70 -3.80 8.20 7.18
CA GLY A 70 -4.22 8.71 8.47
C GLY A 70 -3.17 8.59 9.57
N GLY A 71 -3.64 8.66 10.81
CA GLY A 71 -2.79 8.53 12.00
C GLY A 71 -2.06 7.18 12.07
N TYR A 72 -0.78 7.19 12.43
CA TYR A 72 -0.03 5.96 12.71
C TYR A 72 -0.46 5.39 14.07
N MET A 73 -0.87 4.12 14.11
CA MET A 73 -1.43 3.51 15.31
C MET A 73 -0.34 3.10 16.32
N GLU A 74 -0.64 3.24 17.61
CA GLU A 74 0.27 2.88 18.72
C GLU A 74 0.69 1.41 18.74
N ARG A 75 -0.14 0.51 18.20
CA ARG A 75 0.13 -0.93 18.15
C ARG A 75 1.18 -1.33 17.10
N SER A 76 1.66 -0.36 16.33
CA SER A 76 2.68 -0.57 15.32
C SER A 76 4.06 -0.63 15.95
N ASP A 77 4.86 -1.62 15.58
CA ASP A 77 6.18 -1.90 16.13
C ASP A 77 7.30 -1.83 15.08
N ALA A 78 6.99 -1.34 13.87
CA ALA A 78 7.95 -1.22 12.78
C ALA A 78 9.17 -0.33 13.10
N GLY A 79 9.17 0.39 14.23
CA GLY A 79 10.30 1.13 14.80
C GLY A 79 10.63 2.41 14.05
N TYR A 80 10.41 2.40 12.74
CA TYR A 80 10.22 3.59 11.93
C TYR A 80 8.72 3.87 11.94
N LYS A 81 8.33 5.11 12.28
CA LYS A 81 7.22 5.72 11.56
C LYS A 81 7.61 5.52 10.11
N THR A 82 7.03 4.53 9.43
CA THR A 82 7.17 4.39 8.00
C THR A 82 6.79 5.75 7.48
N GLU A 83 7.79 6.55 7.10
CA GLU A 83 7.50 7.91 6.71
C GLU A 83 6.56 7.78 5.52
N PRO A 84 5.60 8.70 5.31
CA PRO A 84 4.71 8.61 4.16
C PRO A 84 5.48 8.36 2.86
N LYS A 85 6.75 8.85 2.79
CA LYS A 85 7.72 8.58 1.72
C LYS A 85 8.15 7.12 1.57
N ASP A 86 8.21 6.30 2.62
CA ASP A 86 8.61 4.89 2.55
C ASP A 86 7.44 4.03 2.05
N ALA A 87 6.24 4.28 2.56
CA ALA A 87 5.01 3.67 2.02
C ALA A 87 4.73 4.14 0.59
N GLN A 88 4.95 5.44 0.31
CA GLN A 88 4.96 5.95 -1.06
C GLN A 88 6.11 5.38 -1.87
N SER A 89 7.28 5.09 -1.32
CA SER A 89 8.38 4.45 -2.06
C SER A 89 8.04 3.01 -2.43
N PHE A 90 7.27 2.28 -1.62
CA PHE A 90 6.74 0.97 -2.01
C PHE A 90 5.71 1.09 -3.15
N LEU A 91 4.85 2.10 -3.12
CA LEU A 91 3.93 2.40 -4.22
C LEU A 91 4.62 2.99 -5.46
N TYR A 92 5.66 3.81 -5.31
CA TYR A 92 6.46 4.36 -6.39
C TYR A 92 7.44 3.32 -6.96
N ALA A 93 7.92 2.35 -6.18
CA ALA A 93 8.63 1.19 -6.73
C ALA A 93 7.70 0.32 -7.59
N ALA A 94 6.39 0.43 -7.35
CA ALA A 94 5.33 -0.15 -8.15
C ALA A 94 4.86 0.78 -9.29
N LEU A 95 5.45 1.96 -9.51
CA LEU A 95 5.12 2.83 -10.65
C LEU A 95 6.42 3.19 -11.38
N PRO A 96 6.61 2.78 -12.65
CA PRO A 96 7.86 3.04 -13.38
C PRO A 96 8.20 4.53 -13.52
#